data_AF-A0A526RYT7-F1
#
_entry.id   AF-A0A526RYT7-F1
#
_cell.length_a   1.000
_cell.length_b   1.000
_cell.length_c   1.000
_cell.angle_alpha   90.00
_cell.angle_beta   90.00
_cell.angle_gamma   90.00
#
_symmetry.space_group_name_H-M   'P 1'
#
loop_
_entity.id
_entity.type
_entity.pdbx_description
1 polymer ?
#
loop_
_entity_poly.entity_id
_entity_poly.type
_entity_poly.pdbx_seq_one_letter_code
_entity_poly.pdbx_strand_id
1 'polypeptide(L)'
;MDRPLFAELLRCMATPENRLIEQSPEGLLMIGETGEIITESHEFYAVFATEREYRIINDSRTLGTYPLSSPVARGETIIFAGRRWQVIEIDDRARVIMVKPTRAGKPPHFNGKGAAIHDHVVATMRTVLASDEAYPHLDPAANRLLDEARSSFLDLQLDRRSIITHGEGVLIFPWVGTRKLQTLTLALLAGEFKASHFGHAIELQECEAGKAMETLQDIAGSPAPDGEDLAARLAQPALAKFDNFLSDHLMTLVTMAERISAKDLPIIAANAVGNHTTNEVA
;
A
#
# COMPACT_ATOMS: atom_id res chain seq x y z
N MET A 1 -25.00 8.38 2.61
CA MET A 1 -24.11 8.24 3.78
C MET A 1 -24.92 7.57 4.87
N ASP A 2 -24.37 6.53 5.48
CA ASP A 2 -25.06 5.79 6.54
C ASP A 2 -25.16 6.67 7.80
N ARG A 3 -26.39 6.90 8.31
CA ARG A 3 -26.63 7.84 9.43
C ARG A 3 -25.94 7.40 10.73
N PRO A 4 -25.98 6.11 11.11
CA PRO A 4 -25.20 5.57 12.23
C PRO A 4 -23.70 5.83 12.09
N LEU A 5 -23.10 5.53 10.94
CA LEU A 5 -21.67 5.76 10.70
C LEU A 5 -21.29 7.23 10.85
N PHE A 6 -22.09 8.15 10.30
CA PHE A 6 -21.83 9.58 10.45
C PHE A 6 -21.93 10.04 11.91
N ALA A 7 -22.92 9.54 12.66
CA ALA A 7 -23.04 9.84 14.07
C ALA A 7 -21.88 9.25 14.90
N GLU A 8 -21.39 8.07 14.54
CA GLU A 8 -20.20 7.48 15.17
C GLU A 8 -18.95 8.33 14.93
N LEU A 9 -18.73 8.77 13.68
CA LEU A 9 -17.63 9.68 13.35
C LEU A 9 -17.69 10.97 14.19
N LEU A 10 -18.86 11.60 14.29
CA LEU A 10 -19.02 12.82 15.11
C LEU A 10 -18.72 12.56 16.59
N ARG A 11 -19.18 11.44 17.14
CA ARG A 11 -18.86 11.06 18.53
C ARG A 11 -17.36 10.81 18.70
N CYS A 12 -16.72 10.16 17.73
CA CYS A 12 -15.28 9.94 17.72
C CYS A 12 -14.51 11.27 17.71
N MET A 13 -14.92 12.23 16.88
CA MET A 13 -14.31 13.57 16.83
C MET A 13 -14.48 14.35 18.16
N ALA A 14 -15.57 14.10 18.89
CA ALA A 14 -15.89 14.76 20.15
C ALA A 14 -15.32 14.07 21.40
N THR A 15 -14.57 12.96 21.26
CA THR A 15 -14.03 12.26 22.44
C THR A 15 -13.06 13.13 23.22
N PRO A 16 -12.89 12.92 24.55
CA PRO A 16 -11.94 13.68 25.37
C PRO A 16 -10.49 13.60 24.85
N GLU A 17 -10.13 12.52 24.16
CA GLU A 17 -8.81 12.34 23.55
C GLU A 17 -8.65 13.23 22.30
N ASN A 18 -9.70 13.35 21.50
CA ASN A 18 -9.67 14.08 20.23
C ASN A 18 -9.99 15.56 20.38
N ARG A 19 -11.12 15.91 21.03
CA ARG A 19 -11.63 17.28 21.24
C ARG A 19 -11.60 18.14 19.96
N LEU A 20 -11.93 17.53 18.81
CA LEU A 20 -11.96 18.23 17.52
C LEU A 20 -13.22 19.08 17.38
N ILE A 21 -14.33 18.56 17.91
CA ILE A 21 -15.63 19.26 17.94
C ILE A 21 -16.23 19.13 19.33
N GLU A 22 -17.13 20.05 19.65
CA GLU A 22 -17.98 19.99 20.83
C GLU A 22 -19.44 20.20 20.42
N GLN A 23 -20.37 19.77 21.26
CA GLN A 23 -21.80 19.92 21.00
C GLN A 23 -22.47 20.68 22.14
N SER A 24 -23.21 21.75 21.81
CA SER A 24 -24.01 22.48 22.78
C SER A 24 -25.19 21.64 23.28
N PRO A 25 -25.81 22.00 24.42
CA PRO A 25 -27.02 21.33 24.92
C PRO A 25 -28.18 21.33 23.91
N GLU A 26 -28.24 22.32 23.01
CA GLU A 26 -29.24 22.46 21.94
C GLU A 26 -28.87 21.65 20.68
N GLY A 27 -27.74 20.95 20.69
CA GLY A 27 -27.29 20.10 19.60
C GLY A 27 -26.42 20.81 18.56
N LEU A 28 -26.03 22.07 18.78
CA LEU A 28 -25.15 22.82 17.87
C LEU A 28 -23.73 22.27 17.94
N LEU A 29 -23.15 21.92 16.79
CA LEU A 29 -21.74 21.52 16.71
C LEU A 29 -20.85 22.76 16.60
N MET A 30 -19.83 22.82 17.45
CA MET A 30 -18.82 23.88 17.50
C MET A 30 -17.43 23.24 17.41
N ILE A 31 -16.42 24.05 17.11
CA ILE A 31 -15.03 23.58 17.07
C ILE A 31 -14.58 23.39 18.53
N GLY A 32 -13.99 22.22 18.83
CA GLY A 32 -13.43 21.94 20.16
C GLY A 32 -11.99 22.45 20.29
N GLU A 33 -11.43 22.45 21.50
CA GLU A 33 -10.10 22.96 21.81
C GLU A 33 -8.99 22.46 20.85
N THR A 34 -8.91 21.15 20.58
CA THR A 34 -7.92 20.62 19.62
C THR A 34 -8.25 21.03 18.19
N GLY A 35 -9.54 21.09 17.86
CA GLY A 35 -10.03 21.55 16.56
C GLY A 35 -9.58 22.98 16.26
N GLU A 36 -9.67 23.89 17.23
CA GLU A 36 -9.25 25.30 17.07
C GLU A 36 -7.76 25.37 16.69
N ILE A 37 -6.90 24.70 17.47
CA ILE A 37 -5.45 24.62 17.21
C ILE A 37 -5.16 24.09 15.80
N ILE A 38 -5.87 23.04 15.37
CA ILE A 38 -5.70 22.48 14.03
C ILE A 38 -6.11 23.51 12.98
N THR A 39 -7.30 24.12 13.09
CA THR A 39 -7.85 25.04 12.09
C THR A 39 -7.11 26.37 11.96
N GLU A 40 -6.41 26.81 13.01
CA GLU A 40 -5.54 28.00 12.98
C GLU A 40 -4.25 27.77 12.17
N SER A 41 -3.80 26.52 12.04
CA SER A 41 -2.61 26.18 11.26
C SER A 41 -2.87 26.30 9.76
N HIS A 42 -1.94 26.92 9.03
CA HIS A 42 -1.95 26.91 7.56
C HIS A 42 -1.97 25.50 6.97
N GLU A 43 -1.44 24.51 7.71
CA GLU A 43 -1.46 23.11 7.29
C GLU A 43 -2.88 22.56 7.19
N PHE A 44 -3.87 23.08 7.93
CA PHE A 44 -5.26 22.61 7.87
C PHE A 44 -5.85 22.72 6.46
N TYR A 45 -5.51 23.79 5.75
CA TYR A 45 -6.02 24.07 4.40
C TYR A 45 -5.32 23.26 3.30
N ALA A 46 -4.21 22.58 3.61
CA ALA A 46 -3.55 21.68 2.68
C ALA A 46 -4.31 20.35 2.56
N VAL A 47 -4.58 19.92 1.32
CA VAL A 47 -5.26 18.64 1.02
C VAL A 47 -4.30 17.44 1.15
N PHE A 48 -2.99 17.69 1.07
CA PHE A 48 -1.94 16.70 1.29
C PHE A 48 -1.43 16.77 2.72
N ALA A 49 -1.00 15.63 3.26
CA ALA A 49 -0.24 15.61 4.51
C ALA A 49 1.17 16.15 4.24
N THR A 50 1.64 17.10 5.06
CA THR A 50 3.05 17.51 5.05
C THR A 50 3.90 16.32 5.48
N GLU A 51 4.94 15.98 4.73
CA GLU A 51 5.92 14.98 5.16
C GLU A 51 6.47 15.37 6.53
N ARG A 52 6.34 14.46 7.50
CA ARG A 52 6.82 14.74 8.85
C ARG A 52 8.34 14.63 8.84
N GLU A 53 9.02 15.73 9.10
CA GLU A 53 10.46 15.72 9.32
C GLU A 53 10.78 15.19 10.72
N TYR A 54 11.66 14.19 10.79
CA TYR A 54 12.20 13.65 12.03
C TYR A 54 13.65 14.09 12.18
N ARG A 55 14.04 14.42 13.40
CA ARG A 55 15.46 14.63 13.72
C ARG A 55 16.15 13.28 13.83
N ILE A 56 17.21 13.08 13.05
CA ILE A 56 18.08 11.92 13.21
C ILE A 56 19.13 12.26 14.27
N ILE A 57 19.20 11.43 15.30
CA ILE A 57 20.15 11.56 16.40
C ILE A 57 21.03 10.32 16.47
N ASN A 58 22.34 10.52 16.54
CA ASN A 58 23.28 9.48 16.93
C ASN A 58 23.84 9.83 18.31
N ASP A 59 23.56 8.98 19.29
CA ASP A 59 23.84 9.21 20.71
C ASP A 59 23.28 10.57 21.17
N SER A 60 24.13 11.57 21.42
CA SER A 60 23.74 12.93 21.82
C SER A 60 23.79 13.95 20.68
N ARG A 61 24.23 13.54 19.48
CA ARG A 61 24.45 14.44 18.35
C ARG A 61 23.31 14.36 17.35
N THR A 62 22.66 15.50 17.10
CA THR A 62 21.72 15.63 15.97
C THR A 62 22.52 15.65 14.67
N LEU A 63 22.21 14.73 13.76
CA LEU A 63 22.81 14.62 12.44
C LEU A 63 22.12 15.56 11.44
N GLY A 64 20.80 15.73 11.57
CA GLY A 64 19.97 16.62 10.75
C GLY A 64 18.51 16.19 10.77
N THR A 65 17.70 16.69 9.83
CA THR A 65 16.30 16.27 9.63
C THR A 65 16.18 15.28 8.48
N TYR A 66 15.25 14.33 8.62
CA TYR A 66 14.96 13.29 7.65
C TYR A 66 13.46 13.28 7.38
N PRO A 67 13.03 13.52 6.13
CA PRO A 67 11.64 13.36 5.76
C PRO A 67 11.28 11.88 5.83
N LEU A 68 10.32 11.53 6.69
CA LEU A 68 9.73 10.20 6.66
C LEU A 68 8.59 10.20 5.63
N SER A 69 8.94 9.94 4.37
CA SER A 69 7.97 9.64 3.30
C SER A 69 7.57 8.15 3.28
N SER A 70 8.27 7.32 4.05
CA SER A 70 7.97 5.91 4.30
C SER A 70 8.00 5.66 5.80
N PRO A 71 7.15 4.77 6.33
CA PRO A 71 7.40 4.15 7.62
C PRO A 71 8.80 3.51 7.63
N VAL A 72 9.55 3.73 8.69
CA VAL A 72 10.84 3.09 8.96
C VAL A 72 10.68 2.32 10.27
N ALA A 73 11.22 1.11 10.34
CA ALA A 73 11.14 0.28 11.54
C ALA A 73 12.46 0.26 12.32
N ARG A 74 12.37 -0.05 13.62
CA ARG A 74 13.54 -0.35 14.44
C ARG A 74 14.32 -1.51 13.81
N GLY A 75 15.64 -1.34 13.70
CA GLY A 75 16.53 -2.32 13.10
C GLY A 75 16.76 -2.14 11.59
N GLU A 76 15.93 -1.35 10.90
CA GLU A 76 16.13 -1.00 9.50
C GLU A 76 17.33 -0.05 9.30
N THR A 77 17.86 -0.04 8.08
CA THR A 77 18.98 0.82 7.69
C THR A 77 18.47 1.97 6.83
N ILE A 78 18.75 3.19 7.25
CA ILE A 78 18.54 4.42 6.47
C ILE A 78 19.88 4.97 5.97
N ILE A 79 19.83 5.73 4.87
CA ILE A 79 20.98 6.50 4.39
C ILE A 79 20.74 7.98 4.68
N PHE A 80 21.69 8.58 5.38
CA PHE A 80 21.68 10.01 5.68
C PHE A 80 23.09 10.58 5.58
N ALA A 81 23.23 11.72 4.89
CA ALA A 81 24.51 12.36 4.58
C ALA A 81 25.56 11.39 3.98
N GLY A 82 25.12 10.51 3.07
CA GLY A 82 25.98 9.52 2.40
C GLY A 82 26.51 8.39 3.30
N ARG A 83 25.98 8.27 4.52
CA ARG A 83 26.34 7.22 5.49
C ARG A 83 25.15 6.34 5.82
N ARG A 84 25.43 5.08 6.14
CA ARG A 84 24.43 4.08 6.53
C ARG A 84 24.25 4.06 8.04
N TRP A 85 23.00 4.12 8.46
CA TRP A 85 22.58 4.26 9.85
C TRP A 85 21.51 3.21 10.14
N GLN A 86 21.71 2.39 11.17
CA GLN A 86 20.69 1.48 11.66
C GLN A 86 19.82 2.19 12.69
N VAL A 87 18.51 2.12 12.52
CA VAL A 87 17.54 2.68 13.47
C VAL A 87 17.54 1.86 14.75
N ILE A 88 17.78 2.53 15.87
CA ILE A 88 17.76 1.96 17.22
C ILE A 88 16.38 2.15 17.85
N GLU A 89 15.75 3.30 17.62
CA GLU A 89 14.49 3.67 18.24
C GLU A 89 13.84 4.82 17.46
N ILE A 90 12.52 4.91 17.54
CA ILE A 90 11.72 5.96 16.93
C ILE A 90 10.79 6.51 18.00
N ASP A 91 10.85 7.81 18.24
CA ASP A 91 9.89 8.54 19.05
C ASP A 91 9.03 9.40 18.12
N ASP A 92 7.84 8.90 17.79
CA ASP A 92 6.89 9.55 16.90
C ASP A 92 6.28 10.83 17.49
N ARG A 93 6.22 10.94 18.83
CA ARG A 93 5.69 12.12 19.51
C ARG A 93 6.71 13.25 19.47
N ALA A 94 7.98 12.95 19.76
CA ALA A 94 9.07 13.92 19.73
C ALA A 94 9.67 14.15 18.33
N ARG A 95 9.25 13.35 17.34
CA ARG A 95 9.77 13.35 15.95
C ARG A 95 11.29 13.12 15.92
N VAL A 96 11.73 12.06 16.59
CA VAL A 96 13.15 11.69 16.70
C VAL A 96 13.37 10.26 16.23
N ILE A 97 14.39 10.05 15.40
CA ILE A 97 14.91 8.72 15.07
C ILE A 97 16.31 8.63 15.68
N MET A 98 16.51 7.69 16.59
CA MET A 98 17.84 7.38 17.12
C MET A 98 18.51 6.32 16.25
N VAL A 99 19.78 6.53 15.90
CA VAL A 99 20.52 5.67 14.99
C VAL A 99 21.94 5.36 15.44
N LYS A 100 22.48 4.23 14.98
CA LYS A 100 23.92 3.89 15.07
C LYS A 100 24.53 3.64 13.68
N PRO A 101 25.84 3.87 13.47
CA PRO A 101 26.49 3.54 12.22
C PRO A 101 26.37 2.04 11.89
N THR A 102 26.13 1.69 10.63
CA THR A 102 26.12 0.28 10.20
C THR A 102 26.82 0.08 8.86
N ARG A 103 27.47 -1.08 8.70
CA ARG A 103 28.02 -1.57 7.43
C ARG A 103 27.12 -2.61 6.76
N ALA A 104 26.04 -3.03 7.41
CA ALA A 104 25.06 -4.00 6.94
C ALA A 104 23.72 -3.34 6.65
N GLY A 105 23.01 -3.82 5.63
CA GLY A 105 21.65 -3.38 5.28
C GLY A 105 21.36 -3.57 3.81
N LYS A 106 20.14 -4.00 3.48
CA LYS A 106 19.59 -3.86 2.12
C LYS A 106 19.67 -2.38 1.69
N PRO A 107 19.86 -2.08 0.39
CA PRO A 107 19.76 -0.71 -0.10
C PRO A 107 18.44 -0.09 0.40
N PRO A 108 18.45 1.16 0.91
CA PRO A 108 17.19 1.79 1.29
C PRO A 108 16.30 1.91 0.07
N HIS A 109 15.02 1.58 0.23
CA HIS A 109 14.03 1.85 -0.80
C HIS A 109 13.69 3.34 -0.78
N PHE A 110 13.90 4.00 -1.93
CA PHE A 110 13.41 5.34 -2.14
C PHE A 110 11.95 5.23 -2.57
N ASN A 111 11.05 5.62 -1.69
CA ASN A 111 9.63 5.69 -1.99
C ASN A 111 9.34 6.92 -2.83
N GLY A 112 9.53 6.82 -4.14
CA GLY A 112 8.65 7.53 -5.05
C GLY A 112 7.35 6.74 -5.14
N LYS A 113 6.56 6.66 -4.07
CA LYS A 113 5.26 5.98 -4.17
C LYS A 113 4.35 6.86 -5.03
N GLY A 114 4.18 6.47 -6.29
CA GLY A 114 3.06 6.94 -7.09
C GLY A 114 1.74 6.58 -6.41
N ALA A 115 0.66 7.24 -6.80
CA ALA A 115 -0.67 6.88 -6.35
C ALA A 115 -1.00 5.41 -6.71
N ALA A 116 -2.00 4.85 -6.03
CA ALA A 116 -2.54 3.54 -6.39
C ALA A 116 -2.89 3.50 -7.89
N ILE A 117 -2.44 2.46 -8.58
CA ILE A 117 -2.68 2.28 -10.00
C ILE A 117 -4.03 1.57 -10.18
N HIS A 118 -4.91 2.14 -11.00
CA HIS A 118 -6.22 1.58 -11.29
C HIS A 118 -6.12 0.34 -12.19
N ASP A 119 -7.07 -0.59 -12.08
CA ASP A 119 -7.12 -1.83 -12.88
C ASP A 119 -7.03 -1.56 -14.39
N HIS A 120 -7.72 -0.52 -14.85
CA HIS A 120 -7.71 -0.11 -16.27
C HIS A 120 -6.30 0.19 -16.79
N VAL A 121 -5.44 0.80 -15.96
CA VAL A 121 -4.06 1.11 -16.35
C VAL A 121 -3.25 -0.17 -16.47
N VAL A 122 -3.38 -1.10 -15.51
CA VAL A 122 -2.66 -2.38 -15.54
C VAL A 122 -3.14 -3.27 -16.69
N ALA A 123 -4.45 -3.28 -16.97
CA ALA A 123 -5.01 -3.95 -18.15
C ALA A 123 -4.45 -3.35 -19.45
N THR A 124 -4.36 -2.01 -19.54
CA THR A 124 -3.76 -1.33 -20.68
C THR A 124 -2.27 -1.67 -20.84
N MET A 125 -1.50 -1.70 -19.75
CA MET A 125 -0.10 -2.14 -19.77
C MET A 125 0.03 -3.56 -20.33
N ARG A 126 -0.83 -4.48 -19.88
CA ARG A 126 -0.87 -5.84 -20.42
C ARG A 126 -1.19 -5.87 -21.91
N THR A 127 -2.18 -5.10 -22.36
CA THR A 127 -2.54 -4.99 -23.78
C THR A 127 -1.38 -4.45 -24.61
N VAL A 128 -0.67 -3.43 -24.13
CA VAL A 128 0.50 -2.85 -24.80
C VAL A 128 1.62 -3.88 -24.96
N LEU A 129 1.88 -4.69 -23.92
CA LEU A 129 2.89 -5.75 -23.93
C LEU A 129 2.51 -6.95 -24.81
N ALA A 130 1.22 -7.26 -24.92
CA ALA A 130 0.71 -8.36 -25.75
C ALA A 130 0.49 -7.96 -27.22
N SER A 131 0.56 -6.66 -27.54
CA SER A 131 0.33 -6.10 -28.86
C SER A 131 1.64 -5.82 -29.60
N ASP A 132 1.59 -5.79 -30.94
CA ASP A 132 2.65 -5.32 -31.82
C ASP A 132 2.43 -3.86 -32.29
N GLU A 133 1.43 -3.17 -31.74
CA GLU A 133 1.08 -1.79 -32.11
C GLU A 133 2.28 -0.85 -31.94
N ALA A 134 2.53 -0.05 -32.99
CA ALA A 134 3.53 1.00 -32.97
C ALA A 134 2.92 2.32 -32.50
N TYR A 135 3.62 3.02 -31.62
CA TYR A 135 3.16 4.29 -31.05
C TYR A 135 3.96 5.46 -31.65
N PRO A 136 3.38 6.28 -32.55
CA PRO A 136 4.13 7.30 -33.30
C PRO A 136 4.77 8.40 -32.45
N HIS A 137 4.33 8.54 -31.20
CA HIS A 137 4.83 9.53 -30.26
C HIS A 137 6.04 9.05 -29.43
N LEU A 138 6.45 7.77 -29.56
CA LEU A 138 7.64 7.25 -28.88
C LEU A 138 8.91 7.61 -29.65
N ASP A 139 9.93 8.05 -28.92
CA ASP A 139 11.26 8.26 -29.49
C ASP A 139 11.99 6.91 -29.75
N PRO A 140 13.15 6.90 -30.44
CA PRO A 140 13.85 5.66 -30.75
C PRO A 140 14.36 4.87 -29.53
N ALA A 141 14.57 5.51 -28.38
CA ALA A 141 14.98 4.82 -27.15
C ALA A 141 13.77 4.17 -26.47
N ALA A 142 12.65 4.88 -26.39
CA ALA A 142 11.39 4.37 -25.85
C ALA A 142 10.85 3.19 -26.66
N ASN A 143 10.90 3.25 -27.99
CA ASN A 143 10.51 2.12 -28.85
C ASN A 143 11.37 0.88 -28.56
N ARG A 144 12.70 1.04 -28.45
CA ARG A 144 13.59 -0.08 -28.14
C ARG A 144 13.29 -0.72 -26.79
N LEU A 145 13.05 0.09 -25.76
CA LEU A 145 12.68 -0.41 -24.43
C LEU A 145 11.32 -1.14 -24.44
N LEU A 146 10.36 -0.64 -25.22
CA LEU A 146 9.07 -1.31 -25.39
C LEU A 146 9.24 -2.66 -26.10
N ASP A 147 10.07 -2.74 -27.13
CA ASP A 147 10.35 -3.99 -27.85
C ASP A 147 11.07 -5.02 -26.97
N GLU A 148 12.01 -4.58 -26.14
CA GLU A 148 12.67 -5.43 -25.13
C GLU A 148 11.69 -5.94 -24.08
N ALA A 149 10.77 -5.08 -23.63
CA ALA A 149 9.73 -5.45 -22.67
C ALA A 149 8.71 -6.45 -23.26
N ARG A 150 8.28 -6.23 -24.51
CA ARG A 150 7.40 -7.16 -25.26
C ARG A 150 8.06 -8.52 -25.47
N SER A 151 9.35 -8.51 -25.85
CA SER A 151 10.12 -9.74 -26.01
C SER A 151 10.20 -10.51 -24.69
N SER A 152 10.55 -9.82 -23.59
CA SER A 152 10.60 -10.44 -22.26
C SER A 152 9.24 -10.97 -21.79
N PHE A 153 8.15 -10.24 -22.07
CA PHE A 153 6.78 -10.66 -21.75
C PHE A 153 6.40 -11.98 -22.45
N LEU A 154 6.75 -12.11 -23.73
CA LEU A 154 6.50 -13.33 -24.52
C LEU A 154 7.45 -14.48 -24.15
N ASP A 155 8.73 -14.20 -23.91
CA ASP A 155 9.72 -15.20 -23.49
C ASP A 155 9.34 -15.83 -22.14
N LEU A 156 8.81 -15.00 -21.24
CA LEU A 156 8.25 -15.45 -19.96
C LEU A 156 6.83 -16.03 -20.10
N GLN A 157 6.25 -16.05 -21.30
CA GLN A 157 4.90 -16.54 -21.61
C GLN A 157 3.80 -15.88 -20.79
N LEU A 158 3.98 -14.62 -20.39
CA LEU A 158 3.03 -13.87 -19.56
C LEU A 158 1.73 -13.51 -20.30
N ASP A 159 1.67 -13.78 -21.61
CA ASP A 159 0.43 -13.79 -22.40
C ASP A 159 -0.48 -14.96 -22.02
N ARG A 160 0.09 -16.10 -21.59
CA ARG A 160 -0.60 -17.37 -21.35
C ARG A 160 -0.58 -17.85 -19.91
N ARG A 161 0.39 -17.40 -19.10
CA ARG A 161 0.50 -17.77 -17.68
C ARG A 161 0.70 -16.54 -16.80
N SER A 162 0.29 -16.67 -15.55
CA SER A 162 0.44 -15.59 -14.56
C SER A 162 1.44 -15.97 -13.46
N ILE A 163 1.91 -17.21 -13.41
CA ILE A 163 2.81 -17.70 -12.37
C ILE A 163 4.12 -18.15 -13.01
N ILE A 164 5.24 -17.63 -12.53
CA ILE A 164 6.58 -18.02 -12.95
C ILE A 164 7.46 -18.34 -11.74
N THR A 165 8.36 -19.31 -11.89
CA THR A 165 9.36 -19.64 -10.86
C THR A 165 10.44 -18.56 -10.80
N HIS A 166 10.80 -18.13 -9.59
CA HIS A 166 11.85 -17.14 -9.36
C HIS A 166 12.63 -17.47 -8.08
N GLY A 167 13.92 -17.79 -8.20
CA GLY A 167 14.73 -18.24 -7.06
C GLY A 167 14.14 -19.50 -6.41
N GLU A 168 13.96 -19.46 -5.09
CA GLU A 168 13.29 -20.52 -4.30
C GLU A 168 11.77 -20.31 -4.17
N GLY A 169 11.20 -19.38 -4.95
CA GLY A 169 9.81 -19.00 -4.86
C GLY A 169 9.13 -18.83 -6.22
N VAL A 170 8.04 -18.08 -6.22
CA VAL A 170 7.29 -17.73 -7.43
C VAL A 170 6.92 -16.26 -7.49
N LEU A 171 6.79 -15.76 -8.72
CA LEU A 171 6.17 -14.48 -9.01
C LEU A 171 4.78 -14.73 -9.62
N ILE A 172 3.78 -14.02 -9.11
CA ILE A 172 2.40 -14.03 -9.56
C ILE A 172 2.08 -12.66 -10.18
N PHE A 173 1.62 -12.66 -11.43
CA PHE A 173 1.22 -11.50 -12.22
C PHE A 173 -0.30 -11.52 -12.45
N PRO A 174 -1.11 -11.07 -11.47
CA PRO A 174 -2.56 -11.09 -11.60
C PRO A 174 -3.10 -10.05 -12.60
N TRP A 175 -2.26 -9.11 -13.06
CA TRP A 175 -2.63 -7.99 -13.95
C TRP A 175 -3.81 -7.15 -13.44
N VAL A 176 -3.78 -6.85 -12.14
CA VAL A 176 -4.76 -6.00 -11.47
C VAL A 176 -4.08 -4.77 -10.86
N GLY A 177 -4.86 -3.74 -10.60
CA GLY A 177 -4.45 -2.51 -9.95
C GLY A 177 -4.03 -2.72 -8.49
N THR A 178 -3.42 -1.69 -7.91
CA THR A 178 -2.75 -1.75 -6.59
C THR A 178 -3.67 -2.26 -5.49
N ARG A 179 -4.92 -1.79 -5.44
CA ARG A 179 -5.90 -2.21 -4.41
C ARG A 179 -6.16 -3.72 -4.45
N LYS A 180 -6.39 -4.27 -5.64
CA LYS A 180 -6.66 -5.69 -5.85
C LYS A 180 -5.40 -6.54 -5.63
N LEU A 181 -4.24 -6.05 -6.07
CA LEU A 181 -2.94 -6.69 -5.84
C LEU A 181 -2.63 -6.80 -4.33
N GLN A 182 -2.87 -5.72 -3.59
CA GLN A 182 -2.70 -5.68 -2.14
C GLN A 182 -3.68 -6.61 -1.44
N THR A 183 -4.94 -6.66 -1.90
CA THR A 183 -5.96 -7.58 -1.37
C THR A 183 -5.54 -9.04 -1.52
N LEU A 184 -5.06 -9.44 -2.70
CA LEU A 184 -4.56 -10.79 -2.92
C LEU A 184 -3.32 -11.08 -2.05
N THR A 185 -2.42 -10.10 -1.92
CA THR A 185 -1.24 -10.23 -1.04
C THR A 185 -1.65 -10.48 0.41
N LEU A 186 -2.63 -9.75 0.93
CA LEU A 186 -3.15 -9.92 2.30
C LEU A 186 -3.81 -11.29 2.49
N ALA A 187 -4.56 -11.77 1.50
CA ALA A 187 -5.15 -13.10 1.54
C ALA A 187 -4.08 -14.21 1.58
N LEU A 188 -3.00 -14.06 0.80
CA LEU A 188 -1.87 -15.00 0.81
C LEU A 188 -1.12 -14.96 2.14
N LEU A 189 -0.91 -13.77 2.73
CA LEU A 189 -0.36 -13.63 4.09
C LEU A 189 -1.26 -14.28 5.14
N ALA A 190 -2.59 -14.17 4.98
CA ALA A 190 -3.55 -14.83 5.88
C ALA A 190 -3.50 -16.35 5.78
N GLY A 191 -3.13 -16.89 4.62
CA GLY A 191 -2.81 -18.30 4.39
C GLY A 191 -1.38 -18.70 4.78
N GLU A 192 -0.69 -17.90 5.59
CA GLU A 192 0.67 -18.15 6.11
C GLU A 192 1.79 -18.18 5.05
N PHE A 193 1.54 -17.66 3.85
CA PHE A 193 2.60 -17.52 2.84
C PHE A 193 3.53 -16.34 3.17
N LYS A 194 4.81 -16.48 2.81
CA LYS A 194 5.79 -15.38 2.79
C LYS A 194 5.58 -14.53 1.53
N ALA A 195 4.53 -13.71 1.52
CA ALA A 195 4.12 -12.90 0.38
C ALA A 195 4.57 -11.43 0.50
N SER A 196 5.07 -10.87 -0.60
CA SER A 196 5.29 -9.43 -0.76
C SER A 196 4.93 -9.01 -2.17
N HIS A 197 4.51 -7.77 -2.40
CA HIS A 197 4.27 -7.27 -3.76
C HIS A 197 5.30 -6.22 -4.16
N PHE A 198 5.65 -6.21 -5.44
CA PHE A 198 6.53 -5.21 -6.05
C PHE A 198 6.02 -4.88 -7.45
N GLY A 199 5.77 -3.60 -7.70
CA GLY A 199 5.15 -3.15 -8.95
C GLY A 199 3.78 -3.80 -9.16
N HIS A 200 3.67 -4.65 -10.19
CA HIS A 200 2.44 -5.36 -10.56
C HIS A 200 2.48 -6.87 -10.28
N ALA A 201 3.48 -7.32 -9.51
CA ALA A 201 3.67 -8.73 -9.18
C ALA A 201 3.62 -8.97 -7.67
N ILE A 202 3.23 -10.18 -7.30
CA ILE A 202 3.36 -10.74 -5.95
C ILE A 202 4.46 -11.77 -5.97
N GLU A 203 5.44 -11.63 -5.09
CA GLU A 203 6.47 -12.62 -4.81
C GLU A 203 6.04 -13.49 -3.62
N LEU A 204 6.02 -14.80 -3.81
CA LEU A 204 5.93 -15.79 -2.74
C LEU A 204 7.30 -16.43 -2.56
N GLN A 205 7.91 -16.27 -1.40
CA GLN A 205 9.19 -16.89 -1.05
C GLN A 205 8.99 -18.33 -0.60
N GLU A 206 9.97 -19.20 -0.88
CA GLU A 206 9.98 -20.60 -0.42
C GLU A 206 8.68 -21.35 -0.79
N CYS A 207 8.15 -21.09 -1.99
CA CYS A 207 6.86 -21.58 -2.45
C CYS A 207 6.98 -22.19 -3.85
N GLU A 208 6.52 -23.43 -4.00
CA GLU A 208 6.45 -24.08 -5.31
C GLU A 208 5.25 -23.59 -6.13
N ALA A 209 5.42 -23.52 -7.45
CA ALA A 209 4.37 -23.07 -8.36
C ALA A 209 3.08 -23.89 -8.27
N GLY A 210 3.18 -25.20 -8.04
CA GLY A 210 2.01 -26.06 -7.83
C GLY A 210 1.21 -25.66 -6.60
N LYS A 211 1.90 -25.34 -5.49
CA LYS A 211 1.24 -24.93 -4.24
C LYS A 211 0.61 -23.55 -4.35
N ALA A 212 1.29 -22.61 -5.02
CA ALA A 212 0.72 -21.30 -5.33
C ALA A 212 -0.54 -21.43 -6.19
N MET A 213 -0.51 -22.30 -7.22
CA MET A 213 -1.65 -22.56 -8.09
C MET A 213 -2.84 -23.16 -7.34
N GLU A 214 -2.62 -24.20 -6.53
CA GLU A 214 -3.65 -24.82 -5.69
C GLU A 214 -4.30 -23.79 -4.77
N THR A 215 -3.49 -22.97 -4.09
CA THR A 215 -3.99 -21.94 -3.17
C THR A 215 -4.84 -20.89 -3.90
N LEU A 216 -4.42 -20.45 -5.08
CA LEU A 216 -5.21 -19.50 -5.87
C LEU A 216 -6.51 -20.13 -6.39
N GLN A 217 -6.50 -21.42 -6.72
CA GLN A 217 -7.72 -22.17 -7.08
C GLN A 217 -8.68 -22.25 -5.90
N ASP A 218 -8.18 -22.52 -4.70
CA ASP A 218 -8.98 -22.56 -3.48
C ASP A 218 -9.60 -21.19 -3.17
N ILE A 219 -8.83 -20.11 -3.28
CA ILE A 219 -9.32 -18.74 -3.10
C ILE A 219 -10.38 -18.40 -4.17
N ALA A 220 -10.17 -18.81 -5.43
CA ALA A 220 -11.10 -18.58 -6.53
C ALA A 220 -12.43 -19.35 -6.35
N GLY A 221 -12.39 -20.56 -5.76
CA GLY A 221 -13.54 -21.39 -5.48
C GLY A 221 -14.29 -21.05 -4.18
N SER A 222 -13.69 -20.23 -3.32
CA SER A 222 -14.25 -19.84 -2.04
C SER A 222 -15.12 -18.59 -2.13
N PRO A 223 -16.12 -18.42 -1.25
CA PRO A 223 -16.81 -17.15 -1.13
C PRO A 223 -15.83 -16.03 -0.76
N ALA A 224 -16.15 -14.80 -1.17
CA ALA A 224 -15.35 -13.65 -0.77
C ALA A 224 -15.27 -13.55 0.76
N PRO A 225 -14.07 -13.32 1.34
CA PRO A 225 -13.92 -13.18 2.77
C PRO A 225 -14.57 -11.89 3.26
N ASP A 226 -14.80 -11.80 4.57
CA ASP A 226 -15.15 -10.53 5.19
C ASP A 226 -14.00 -9.53 5.02
N GLY A 227 -14.33 -8.29 4.64
CA GLY A 227 -13.36 -7.23 4.53
C GLY A 227 -12.73 -6.88 5.88
N GLU A 228 -13.44 -7.06 6.99
CA GLU A 228 -12.91 -6.81 8.34
C GLU A 228 -11.74 -7.74 8.68
N ASP A 229 -11.86 -9.03 8.36
CA ASP A 229 -10.81 -10.03 8.60
C ASP A 229 -9.52 -9.71 7.85
N LEU A 230 -9.63 -9.19 6.62
CA LEU A 230 -8.49 -8.74 5.83
C LEU A 230 -7.94 -7.41 6.33
N ALA A 231 -8.81 -6.48 6.75
CA ALA A 231 -8.42 -5.16 7.25
C ALA A 231 -7.65 -5.25 8.57
N ALA A 232 -8.06 -6.14 9.48
CA ALA A 232 -7.38 -6.37 10.75
C ALA A 232 -5.91 -6.82 10.61
N ARG A 233 -5.52 -7.31 9.43
CA ARG A 233 -4.16 -7.80 9.13
C ARG A 233 -3.26 -6.74 8.49
N LEU A 234 -3.79 -5.56 8.13
CA LEU A 234 -2.99 -4.48 7.58
C LEU A 234 -2.21 -3.75 8.67
N ALA A 235 -0.88 -3.72 8.55
CA ALA A 235 -0.07 -2.83 9.34
C ALA A 235 -0.27 -1.38 8.85
N GLN A 236 -0.46 -0.45 9.80
CA GLN A 236 -0.49 1.01 9.60
C GLN A 236 -1.69 1.52 8.78
N PRO A 237 -2.89 1.50 9.37
CA PRO A 237 -4.07 1.97 8.66
C PRO A 237 -4.17 3.51 8.62
N ALA A 238 -3.34 4.28 9.31
CA ALA A 238 -3.39 5.74 9.22
C ALA A 238 -2.52 6.29 8.07
N LEU A 239 -3.13 6.59 6.92
CA LEU A 239 -2.46 7.13 5.74
C LEU A 239 -2.91 8.56 5.41
N ALA A 240 -4.20 8.85 5.57
CA ALA A 240 -4.74 10.17 5.34
C ALA A 240 -4.51 11.08 6.55
N LYS A 241 -4.54 12.37 6.28
CA LYS A 241 -4.19 13.45 7.22
C LYS A 241 -4.85 13.34 8.60
N PHE A 242 -6.10 12.87 8.64
CA PHE A 242 -6.91 12.80 9.85
C PHE A 242 -7.16 11.38 10.36
N ASP A 243 -6.56 10.36 9.73
CA ASP A 243 -6.77 8.97 10.14
C ASP A 243 -6.37 8.71 11.59
N ASN A 244 -5.39 9.45 12.10
CA ASN A 244 -4.91 9.34 13.49
C ASN A 244 -5.95 9.75 14.54
N PHE A 245 -7.05 10.40 14.14
CA PHE A 245 -8.15 10.76 15.03
C PHE A 245 -9.29 9.74 14.99
N LEU A 246 -9.24 8.77 14.08
CA LEU A 246 -10.31 7.77 13.95
C LEU A 246 -10.12 6.65 14.97
N SER A 247 -11.24 6.11 15.47
CA SER A 247 -11.23 4.90 16.27
C SER A 247 -10.77 3.70 15.43
N ASP A 248 -10.32 2.63 16.09
CA ASP A 248 -9.91 1.39 15.41
C ASP A 248 -11.01 0.85 14.48
N HIS A 249 -12.28 0.95 14.91
CA HIS A 249 -13.41 0.53 14.09
C HIS A 249 -13.59 1.41 12.84
N LEU A 250 -13.65 2.73 13.00
CA LEU A 250 -13.77 3.65 11.86
C LEU A 250 -12.60 3.50 10.88
N MET A 251 -11.42 3.21 11.42
CA MET A 251 -10.21 3.00 10.63
C MET A 251 -10.17 1.65 9.90
N THR A 252 -10.80 0.64 10.49
CA THR A 252 -11.10 -0.63 9.80
C THR A 252 -12.03 -0.38 8.61
N LEU A 253 -13.09 0.42 8.78
CA LEU A 253 -14.03 0.77 7.70
C LEU A 253 -13.36 1.56 6.56
N VAL A 254 -12.52 2.55 6.87
CA VAL A 254 -11.72 3.27 5.86
C VAL A 254 -10.83 2.30 5.08
N THR A 255 -10.17 1.40 5.80
CA THR A 255 -9.28 0.40 5.20
C THR A 255 -10.04 -0.53 4.26
N MET A 256 -11.21 -1.03 4.66
CA MET A 256 -12.07 -1.84 3.81
C MET A 256 -12.55 -1.08 2.57
N ALA A 257 -12.97 0.17 2.75
CA ALA A 257 -13.55 0.97 1.68
C ALA A 257 -12.53 1.42 0.63
N GLU A 258 -11.33 1.80 1.05
CA GLU A 258 -10.34 2.44 0.18
C GLU A 258 -9.22 1.50 -0.27
N ARG A 259 -8.91 0.46 0.52
CA ARG A 259 -7.61 -0.25 0.39
C ARG A 259 -7.74 -1.73 0.10
N ILE A 260 -8.89 -2.33 0.42
CA ILE A 260 -9.16 -3.75 0.21
C ILE A 260 -10.31 -3.92 -0.76
N SER A 261 -10.23 -4.87 -1.68
CA SER A 261 -11.32 -5.28 -2.57
C SER A 261 -11.75 -6.72 -2.27
N ALA A 262 -12.20 -6.97 -1.03
CA ALA A 262 -12.46 -8.32 -0.52
C ALA A 262 -13.46 -9.09 -1.40
N LYS A 263 -14.52 -8.41 -1.85
CA LYS A 263 -15.53 -8.93 -2.77
C LYS A 263 -14.95 -9.44 -4.11
N ASP A 264 -13.83 -8.86 -4.55
CA ASP A 264 -13.20 -9.20 -5.82
C ASP A 264 -12.12 -10.28 -5.65
N LEU A 265 -11.80 -10.70 -4.42
CA LEU A 265 -10.71 -11.65 -4.17
C LEU A 265 -10.86 -12.96 -4.97
N PRO A 266 -12.06 -13.60 -5.05
CA PRO A 266 -12.22 -14.81 -5.85
C PRO A 266 -11.93 -14.59 -7.34
N ILE A 267 -12.41 -13.48 -7.93
CA ILE A 267 -12.17 -13.19 -9.35
C ILE A 267 -10.70 -12.81 -9.62
N ILE A 268 -10.05 -12.12 -8.67
CA ILE A 268 -8.61 -11.80 -8.78
C ILE A 268 -7.79 -13.10 -8.79
N ALA A 269 -8.09 -14.04 -7.90
CA ALA A 269 -7.42 -15.32 -7.84
C ALA A 269 -7.71 -16.18 -9.09
N ALA A 270 -8.96 -16.20 -9.55
CA ALA A 270 -9.35 -16.89 -10.79
C ALA A 270 -8.57 -16.34 -12.01
N ASN A 271 -8.39 -15.03 -12.10
CA ASN A 271 -7.59 -14.41 -13.15
C ASN A 271 -6.10 -14.78 -13.07
N ALA A 272 -5.56 -14.99 -11.86
CA ALA A 272 -4.17 -15.43 -11.69
C ALA A 272 -3.96 -16.93 -11.98
N VAL A 273 -5.02 -17.73 -11.96
CA VAL A 273 -5.01 -19.17 -12.29
C VAL A 273 -5.30 -19.39 -13.78
N GLY A 274 -6.23 -18.62 -14.34
CA GLY A 274 -6.73 -18.79 -15.70
C GLY A 274 -5.74 -18.31 -16.76
N ASN A 275 -5.76 -18.97 -17.90
CA ASN A 275 -5.30 -18.34 -19.14
C ASN A 275 -6.19 -17.11 -19.33
N HIS A 276 -5.65 -15.89 -19.21
CA HIS A 276 -6.41 -14.63 -19.24
C HIS A 276 -7.18 -14.39 -20.55
N THR A 277 -8.31 -15.10 -20.74
CA THR A 277 -9.03 -15.14 -22.01
C THR A 277 -10.27 -14.25 -22.05
N THR A 278 -10.57 -13.50 -21.00
CA THR A 278 -11.78 -12.65 -20.96
C THR A 278 -11.49 -11.27 -20.38
N ASN A 279 -11.23 -10.34 -21.29
CA ASN A 279 -11.47 -8.91 -21.08
C ASN A 279 -12.99 -8.69 -21.05
N GLU A 280 -13.63 -8.84 -19.90
CA GLU A 280 -14.88 -8.12 -19.63
C GLU A 280 -14.64 -7.20 -18.45
N VAL A 281 -14.42 -5.94 -18.78
CA VAL A 281 -14.41 -4.82 -17.83
C VAL A 281 -15.87 -4.59 -17.44
N ALA A 282 -16.22 -4.93 -16.20
CA ALA A 282 -17.46 -4.51 -15.56
C ALA A 282 -17.15 -3.45 -14.49
#